data_AF-A0A950P2E4-F1
#
_entry.id   AF-A0A950P2E4-F1
#
_cell.length_a   1.000
_cell.length_b   1.000
_cell.length_c   1.000
_cell.angle_alpha   90.00
_cell.angle_beta   90.00
_cell.angle_gamma   90.00
#
_symmetry.space_group_name_H-M   'P 1'
#
loop_
_entity.id
_entity.type
_entity.pdbx_description
1 polymer ?
#
loop_
_entity_poly.entity_id
_entity_poly.type
_entity_poly.pdbx_seq_one_letter_code
_entity_poly.pdbx_strand_id
1 'polypeptide(L)'
;MTRTTFDRPEPDDRSSFDPEAWEAVGISARDGRKWSQHRIEPADAARWRRAGVAEPIDAVRWKIAGVSPDTVREWVYAEIDAREAVGWTELGFNVVQARKHKRAGRTPVQAYGREHRSRAPGPQQRPRPYGRSGGAYATTVGPSGPGYKGHVTAHRFMQAVQGRDPQLTHSYMHRQWVDDEAIAWAVHGIEASEALAWKELGITPVEAERQQAQGMSAMQAVKAWWQAGIPFDEVADWIGAGLTPSEAAQQRANGVTAERAAVLRSLQKDQ
;
A
#
# COMPACT_ATOMS: atom_id res chain seq x y z
N MET A 1 9.43 21.13 -57.44
CA MET A 1 9.09 19.75 -56.99
C MET A 1 10.12 19.39 -55.93
N THR A 2 9.84 19.15 -54.66
CA THR A 2 8.63 18.72 -53.93
C THR A 2 8.62 19.37 -52.54
N ARG A 3 7.46 19.88 -52.11
CA ARG A 3 7.18 20.26 -50.72
C ARG A 3 6.87 18.97 -49.95
N THR A 4 7.66 18.66 -48.93
CA THR A 4 7.29 17.65 -47.93
C THR A 4 6.30 18.31 -46.97
N THR A 5 5.02 18.10 -47.26
CA THR A 5 3.91 18.42 -46.36
C THR A 5 3.82 17.27 -45.35
N PHE A 6 4.38 17.45 -44.16
CA PHE A 6 4.02 16.60 -43.01
C PHE A 6 2.71 17.15 -42.46
N ASP A 7 1.62 16.61 -42.98
CA ASP A 7 0.26 16.87 -42.52
C ASP A 7 -0.11 15.86 -41.43
N ARG A 8 -0.83 16.39 -40.43
CA ARG A 8 -1.53 15.74 -39.31
C ARG A 8 -0.72 15.27 -38.09
N PRO A 9 -0.80 15.98 -36.95
CA PRO A 9 -0.55 15.36 -35.65
C PRO A 9 -1.70 14.38 -35.31
N GLU A 10 -1.35 13.22 -34.76
CA GLU A 10 -2.24 12.19 -34.21
C GLU A 10 -3.16 12.77 -33.12
N PRO A 11 -4.37 12.21 -32.91
CA PRO A 11 -5.23 12.62 -31.80
C PRO A 11 -4.60 12.14 -30.50
N ASP A 12 -4.05 13.10 -29.75
CA ASP A 12 -3.73 12.96 -28.33
C ASP A 12 -5.00 12.46 -27.60
N ASP A 13 -4.96 11.24 -27.07
CA ASP A 13 -6.04 10.65 -26.26
C ASP A 13 -6.11 11.38 -24.92
N ARG A 14 -6.75 12.53 -24.99
CA ARG A 14 -7.15 13.34 -23.84
C ARG A 14 -8.03 12.46 -22.97
N SER A 15 -7.60 12.18 -21.74
CA SER A 15 -8.52 11.95 -20.62
C SER A 15 -9.29 13.27 -20.39
N SER A 16 -10.17 13.61 -21.32
CA SER A 16 -11.00 14.79 -21.24
C SER A 16 -12.07 14.50 -20.22
N PHE A 17 -11.97 15.18 -19.08
CA PHE A 17 -13.09 15.31 -18.15
C PHE A 17 -14.39 15.52 -18.93
N ASP A 18 -15.30 14.54 -18.88
CA ASP A 18 -16.60 14.58 -19.53
C ASP A 18 -17.65 15.10 -18.53
N PRO A 19 -18.07 16.37 -18.60
CA PRO A 19 -19.03 16.95 -17.66
C PRO A 19 -20.40 16.26 -17.70
N GLU A 20 -20.82 15.76 -18.87
CA GLU A 20 -22.15 15.18 -19.06
C GLU A 20 -22.29 13.86 -18.30
N ALA A 21 -21.24 13.04 -18.27
CA ALA A 21 -21.21 11.80 -17.49
C ALA A 21 -21.38 12.03 -15.98
N TRP A 22 -20.84 13.14 -15.45
CA TRP A 22 -20.98 13.53 -14.05
C TRP A 22 -22.39 14.04 -13.74
N GLU A 23 -22.94 14.87 -14.62
CA GLU A 23 -24.30 15.40 -14.46
C GLU A 23 -25.36 14.29 -14.56
N ALA A 24 -25.15 13.30 -15.43
CA ALA A 24 -26.02 12.13 -15.59
C ALA A 24 -26.16 11.30 -14.30
N VAL A 25 -25.13 11.30 -13.43
CA VAL A 25 -25.16 10.63 -12.12
C VAL A 25 -25.57 11.57 -10.97
N GLY A 26 -25.99 12.79 -11.28
CA GLY A 26 -26.45 13.78 -10.31
C GLY A 26 -25.32 14.49 -9.56
N ILE A 27 -24.10 14.49 -10.09
CA ILE A 27 -22.94 15.20 -9.54
C ILE A 27 -22.63 16.40 -10.44
N SER A 28 -22.61 17.60 -9.88
CA SER A 28 -22.26 18.80 -10.69
C SER A 28 -20.88 18.66 -11.33
N ALA A 29 -20.67 19.21 -12.52
CA ALA A 29 -19.36 19.19 -13.17
C ALA A 29 -18.22 19.71 -12.27
N ARG A 30 -18.49 20.73 -11.43
CA ARG A 30 -17.52 21.25 -10.46
C ARG A 30 -17.12 20.21 -9.42
N ASP A 31 -18.08 19.50 -8.84
CA ASP A 31 -17.79 18.44 -7.88
C ASP A 31 -17.18 17.22 -8.58
N GLY A 32 -17.65 16.89 -9.78
CA GLY A 32 -17.11 15.81 -10.61
C GLY A 32 -15.61 15.98 -10.86
N ARG A 33 -15.14 17.21 -11.09
CA ARG A 33 -13.69 17.50 -11.20
C ARG A 33 -12.92 17.12 -9.94
N LYS A 34 -13.49 17.30 -8.75
CA LYS A 34 -12.84 16.88 -7.51
C LYS A 34 -12.74 15.36 -7.43
N TRP A 35 -13.82 14.65 -7.76
CA TRP A 35 -13.83 13.19 -7.75
C TRP A 35 -12.90 12.60 -8.82
N SER A 36 -12.83 13.20 -10.00
CA SER A 36 -11.94 12.76 -11.09
C SER A 36 -10.46 12.97 -10.75
N GLN A 37 -10.12 14.02 -9.99
CA GLN A 37 -8.75 14.22 -9.47
C GLN A 37 -8.28 13.04 -8.59
N HIS A 38 -9.21 12.37 -7.92
CA HIS A 38 -8.94 11.16 -7.14
C HIS A 38 -9.15 9.85 -7.93
N ARG A 39 -9.28 9.93 -9.27
CA ARG A 39 -9.51 8.79 -10.17
C ARG A 39 -10.75 7.98 -9.79
N ILE A 40 -11.77 8.65 -9.26
CA ILE A 40 -13.06 8.04 -8.96
C ILE A 40 -13.98 8.33 -10.14
N GLU A 41 -14.53 7.27 -10.74
CA GLU A 41 -15.46 7.38 -11.86
C GLU A 41 -16.83 7.90 -11.44
N PRO A 42 -17.62 8.53 -12.34
CA PRO A 42 -18.93 9.10 -12.01
C PRO A 42 -19.86 8.14 -11.26
N ALA A 43 -19.99 6.91 -11.76
CA ALA A 43 -20.85 5.89 -11.17
C ALA A 43 -20.41 5.53 -9.73
N ASP A 44 -19.11 5.44 -9.49
CA ASP A 44 -18.53 5.09 -8.20
C ASP A 44 -18.68 6.25 -7.20
N ALA A 45 -18.44 7.49 -7.64
CA ALA A 45 -18.66 8.70 -6.85
C ALA A 45 -20.14 8.83 -6.41
N ALA A 46 -21.08 8.51 -7.30
CA ALA A 46 -22.50 8.52 -6.98
C ALA A 46 -22.86 7.47 -5.93
N ARG A 47 -22.21 6.30 -5.93
CA ARG A 47 -22.36 5.29 -4.86
C ARG A 47 -21.85 5.80 -3.53
N TRP A 48 -20.67 6.41 -3.51
CA TRP A 48 -20.10 7.02 -2.29
C TRP A 48 -20.99 8.12 -1.72
N ARG A 49 -21.52 9.01 -2.57
CA ARG A 49 -22.48 10.04 -2.12
C ARG A 49 -23.76 9.45 -1.54
N ARG A 50 -24.34 8.43 -2.20
CA ARG A 50 -25.53 7.72 -1.66
C ARG A 50 -25.26 7.04 -0.32
N ALA A 51 -24.01 6.64 -0.10
CA ALA A 51 -23.56 6.05 1.16
C ALA A 51 -23.29 7.10 2.26
N GLY A 52 -23.38 8.39 1.94
CA GLY A 52 -23.14 9.50 2.88
C GLY A 52 -21.72 10.07 2.82
N VAL A 53 -20.88 9.62 1.90
CA VAL A 53 -19.50 10.10 1.73
C VAL A 53 -19.49 11.22 0.69
N ALA A 54 -19.44 12.46 1.17
CA ALA A 54 -19.52 13.65 0.34
C ALA A 54 -18.17 14.06 -0.27
N GLU A 55 -17.09 13.78 0.47
CA GLU A 55 -15.73 14.18 0.10
C GLU A 55 -15.01 13.03 -0.61
N PRO A 56 -14.41 13.28 -1.80
CA PRO A 56 -13.66 12.25 -2.54
C PRO A 56 -12.54 11.61 -1.73
N ILE A 57 -11.86 12.41 -0.90
CA ILE A 57 -10.75 11.93 -0.06
C ILE A 57 -11.21 10.89 0.97
N ASP A 58 -12.43 11.02 1.49
CA ASP A 58 -12.97 10.03 2.42
C ASP A 58 -13.36 8.75 1.71
N ALA A 59 -13.86 8.83 0.47
CA ALA A 59 -14.11 7.65 -0.36
C ALA A 59 -12.81 6.88 -0.66
N VAL A 60 -11.71 7.59 -0.91
CA VAL A 60 -10.38 6.96 -1.05
C VAL A 60 -9.97 6.26 0.25
N ARG A 61 -10.12 6.91 1.41
CA ARG A 61 -9.78 6.32 2.71
C ARG A 61 -10.61 5.06 3.00
N TRP A 62 -11.90 5.08 2.68
CA TRP A 62 -12.73 3.89 2.81
C TRP A 62 -12.26 2.76 1.89
N LYS A 63 -11.90 3.07 0.63
CA LYS A 63 -11.29 2.08 -0.27
C LYS A 63 -10.00 1.48 0.31
N ILE A 64 -9.11 2.31 0.87
CA ILE A 64 -7.86 1.86 1.52
C ILE A 64 -8.17 0.93 2.69
N ALA A 65 -9.20 1.23 3.48
CA ALA A 65 -9.66 0.38 4.56
C ALA A 65 -10.36 -0.92 4.08
N GLY A 66 -10.43 -1.17 2.77
CA GLY A 66 -11.16 -2.31 2.20
C GLY A 66 -12.68 -2.20 2.38
N VAL A 67 -13.19 -1.00 2.65
CA VAL A 67 -14.61 -0.72 2.87
C VAL A 67 -15.22 -0.24 1.55
N SER A 68 -16.38 -0.78 1.19
CA SER A 68 -17.11 -0.40 -0.02
C SER A 68 -18.20 0.63 0.32
N PRO A 69 -18.78 1.33 -0.69
CA PRO A 69 -19.94 2.18 -0.46
C PRO A 69 -21.11 1.44 0.22
N ASP A 70 -21.21 0.12 0.05
CA ASP A 70 -22.30 -0.67 0.61
C ASP A 70 -22.08 -0.98 2.10
N THR A 71 -20.82 -1.07 2.55
CA THR A 71 -20.46 -1.43 3.93
C THR A 71 -20.06 -0.23 4.79
N VAL A 72 -19.84 0.95 4.20
CA VAL A 72 -19.38 2.14 4.92
C VAL A 72 -20.32 2.59 6.05
N ARG A 73 -21.64 2.37 5.89
CA ARG A 73 -22.62 2.74 6.91
C ARG A 73 -22.40 1.99 8.21
N GLU A 74 -21.91 0.75 8.18
CA GLU A 74 -21.61 -0.02 9.39
C GLU A 74 -20.51 0.62 10.22
N TRP A 75 -19.49 1.17 9.56
CA TRP A 75 -18.40 1.89 10.18
C TRP A 75 -18.86 3.24 10.74
N VAL A 76 -19.66 3.98 9.97
CA VAL A 76 -20.26 5.24 10.43
C VAL A 76 -21.16 5.02 11.65
N TYR A 77 -21.97 3.95 11.69
CA TYR A 77 -22.77 3.57 12.87
C TYR A 77 -21.94 3.10 14.07
N ALA A 78 -20.72 2.63 13.82
CA ALA A 78 -19.73 2.39 14.86
C ALA A 78 -19.06 3.69 15.34
N GLU A 79 -19.48 4.85 14.80
CA GLU A 79 -18.87 6.18 14.98
C GLU A 79 -17.42 6.23 14.50
N ILE A 80 -17.01 5.31 13.62
CA ILE A 80 -15.65 5.24 13.08
C ILE A 80 -15.64 6.00 11.77
N ASP A 81 -14.79 7.02 11.67
CA ASP A 81 -14.63 7.78 10.43
C ASP A 81 -13.67 7.07 9.44
N ALA A 82 -13.57 7.61 8.22
CA ALA A 82 -12.77 7.01 7.15
C ALA A 82 -11.29 6.86 7.53
N ARG A 83 -10.75 7.82 8.30
CA ARG A 83 -9.35 7.81 8.75
C ARG A 83 -9.14 6.77 9.84
N GLU A 84 -10.06 6.68 10.79
CA GLU A 84 -9.99 5.68 11.86
C GLU A 84 -10.15 4.26 11.30
N ALA A 85 -11.02 4.07 10.31
CA ALA A 85 -11.26 2.78 9.70
C ALA A 85 -10.00 2.19 9.06
N VAL A 86 -9.18 3.02 8.42
CA VAL A 86 -7.85 2.61 7.92
C VAL A 86 -7.02 2.02 9.05
N GLY A 87 -6.85 2.74 10.16
CA GLY A 87 -6.02 2.26 11.28
C GLY A 87 -6.55 0.99 11.97
N TRP A 88 -7.88 0.80 12.02
CA TRP A 88 -8.48 -0.44 12.54
C TRP A 88 -8.26 -1.62 11.61
N THR A 89 -8.52 -1.45 10.32
CA THR A 89 -8.42 -2.52 9.31
C THR A 89 -6.98 -2.94 9.05
N GLU A 90 -6.03 -1.99 9.05
CA GLU A 90 -4.59 -2.26 8.96
C GLU A 90 -4.08 -3.18 10.08
N LEU A 91 -4.65 -3.06 11.28
CA LEU A 91 -4.32 -3.90 12.43
C LEU A 91 -5.18 -5.17 12.52
N GLY A 92 -5.92 -5.48 11.45
CA GLY A 92 -6.71 -6.70 11.32
C GLY A 92 -8.05 -6.67 12.06
N PHE A 93 -8.50 -5.51 12.53
CA PHE A 93 -9.80 -5.38 13.19
C PHE A 93 -10.91 -5.15 12.19
N ASN A 94 -11.93 -6.01 12.24
CA ASN A 94 -13.20 -5.72 11.56
C ASN A 94 -14.02 -4.67 12.33
N VAL A 95 -15.07 -4.15 11.71
CA VAL A 95 -15.93 -3.10 12.27
C VAL A 95 -16.49 -3.42 13.67
N VAL A 96 -16.80 -4.70 13.95
CA VAL A 96 -17.33 -5.13 15.26
C VAL A 96 -16.26 -5.04 16.34
N GLN A 97 -15.04 -5.52 16.04
CA GLN A 97 -13.91 -5.42 16.96
C GLN A 97 -13.50 -3.96 17.17
N ALA A 98 -13.39 -3.19 16.08
CA ALA A 98 -13.07 -1.78 16.12
C ALA A 98 -14.06 -1.00 16.99
N ARG A 99 -15.36 -1.22 16.81
CA ARG A 99 -16.42 -0.63 17.64
C ARG A 99 -16.28 -0.99 19.11
N LYS A 100 -15.99 -2.26 19.42
CA LYS A 100 -15.78 -2.73 20.80
C LYS A 100 -14.60 -2.02 21.46
N HIS A 101 -13.49 -1.87 20.75
CA HIS A 101 -12.31 -1.18 21.28
C HIS A 101 -12.52 0.32 21.40
N LYS A 102 -13.16 0.96 20.41
CA LYS A 102 -13.52 2.38 20.44
C LYS A 102 -14.43 2.72 21.62
N ARG A 103 -15.47 1.92 21.87
CA ARG A 103 -16.35 2.06 23.05
C ARG A 103 -15.61 1.94 24.39
N ALA A 104 -14.48 1.25 24.40
CA ALA A 104 -13.63 1.14 25.58
C ALA A 104 -12.55 2.25 25.64
N GLY A 105 -12.67 3.29 24.80
CA GLY A 105 -11.74 4.43 24.74
C GLY A 105 -10.37 4.09 24.15
N ARG A 106 -10.26 3.00 23.39
CA ARG A 106 -8.98 2.51 22.86
C ARG A 106 -8.79 2.91 21.43
N THR A 107 -7.55 3.26 21.10
CA THR A 107 -7.11 3.43 19.71
C THR A 107 -6.76 2.06 19.09
N PRO A 108 -6.67 1.96 17.74
CA PRO A 108 -6.28 0.72 17.05
C PRO A 108 -4.98 0.10 17.60
N VAL A 109 -3.95 0.92 17.80
CA VAL A 109 -2.63 0.48 18.30
C VAL A 109 -2.73 -0.07 19.73
N GLN A 110 -3.55 0.56 20.59
CA GLN A 110 -3.74 0.09 21.97
C GLN A 110 -4.52 -1.23 22.02
N ALA A 111 -5.47 -1.44 21.11
CA ALA A 111 -6.21 -2.68 20.97
C ALA A 111 -5.28 -3.82 20.55
N TYR A 112 -4.50 -3.60 19.49
CA TYR A 112 -3.53 -4.54 18.96
C TYR A 112 -2.49 -4.97 20.01
N GLY A 113 -1.88 -3.99 20.70
CA GLY A 113 -0.89 -4.26 21.74
C GLY A 113 -1.43 -5.08 22.91
N ARG A 114 -2.73 -5.02 23.21
CA ARG A 114 -3.36 -5.87 24.23
C ARG A 114 -3.59 -7.28 23.73
N GLU A 115 -4.17 -7.45 22.54
CA GLU A 115 -4.44 -8.78 21.99
C GLU A 115 -3.15 -9.58 21.79
N HIS A 116 -2.06 -8.92 21.43
CA HIS A 116 -0.76 -9.58 21.24
C HIS A 116 -0.01 -9.81 22.55
N ARG A 117 -0.16 -8.94 23.56
CA ARG A 117 0.39 -9.21 24.91
C ARG A 117 -0.32 -10.37 25.60
N SER A 118 -1.62 -10.55 25.34
CA SER A 118 -2.39 -11.71 25.83
C SER A 118 -2.03 -13.02 25.11
N ARG A 119 -1.24 -12.98 24.03
CA ARG A 119 -0.85 -14.14 23.20
C ARG A 119 0.61 -14.58 23.39
N ALA A 120 1.37 -13.92 24.27
CA ALA A 120 2.74 -14.30 24.58
C ALA A 120 2.78 -15.65 25.34
N PRO A 121 3.66 -16.61 24.97
CA PRO A 121 3.85 -17.82 25.75
C PRO A 121 4.42 -17.44 27.13
N GLY A 122 3.85 -17.99 28.20
CA GLY A 122 4.46 -17.91 29.53
C GLY A 122 5.89 -18.47 29.52
N PRO A 123 6.76 -18.09 30.47
CA PRO A 123 8.19 -18.41 30.42
C PRO A 123 8.41 -19.92 30.35
N GLN A 124 8.88 -20.39 29.19
CA GLN A 124 9.17 -21.80 28.93
C GLN A 124 10.46 -22.22 29.65
N GLN A 125 10.33 -23.33 30.37
CA GLN A 125 11.41 -24.04 31.04
C GLN A 125 12.50 -24.43 30.03
N ARG A 126 13.76 -24.24 30.43
CA ARG A 126 14.97 -24.51 29.61
C ARG A 126 15.02 -25.95 29.10
N PRO A 127 15.39 -26.21 27.83
CA PRO A 127 15.70 -27.56 27.37
C PRO A 127 17.14 -27.96 27.78
N ARG A 128 17.29 -29.23 28.19
CA ARG A 128 18.59 -29.90 28.41
C ARG A 128 19.21 -30.37 27.08
N PRO A 129 20.54 -30.49 26.96
CA PRO A 129 21.20 -30.85 25.71
C PRO A 129 21.43 -32.37 25.56
N TYR A 130 21.82 -32.77 24.32
CA TYR A 130 22.19 -34.09 23.76
C TYR A 130 21.02 -34.88 23.13
N GLY A 131 21.13 -35.48 21.94
CA GLY A 131 22.31 -35.81 21.14
C GLY A 131 22.01 -36.29 19.70
N ARG A 132 23.12 -36.62 19.04
CA ARG A 132 23.46 -36.99 17.66
C ARG A 132 22.80 -38.27 17.10
N SER A 133 22.40 -38.24 15.82
CA SER A 133 22.47 -39.28 14.74
C SER A 133 21.34 -39.01 13.72
N GLY A 134 21.49 -38.88 12.40
CA GLY A 134 22.27 -39.64 11.43
C GLY A 134 21.26 -40.31 10.46
N GLY A 135 21.32 -40.04 9.15
CA GLY A 135 20.51 -40.76 8.16
C GLY A 135 20.19 -39.97 6.88
N ALA A 136 20.88 -40.31 5.81
CA ALA A 136 20.61 -39.88 4.44
C ALA A 136 19.76 -40.93 3.71
N TYR A 137 18.82 -40.51 2.86
CA TYR A 137 18.41 -41.26 1.67
C TYR A 137 18.09 -40.32 0.51
N ALA A 138 18.38 -40.84 -0.68
CA ALA A 138 18.40 -40.19 -1.97
C ALA A 138 17.02 -40.12 -2.66
N THR A 139 16.93 -39.15 -3.57
CA THR A 139 16.27 -39.08 -4.89
C THR A 139 15.06 -39.97 -5.23
N THR A 140 13.99 -39.35 -5.75
CA THR A 140 13.18 -39.89 -6.88
C THR A 140 12.44 -38.76 -7.62
N VAL A 141 12.15 -39.00 -8.90
CA VAL A 141 11.71 -38.07 -9.96
C VAL A 141 10.20 -38.17 -10.21
N GLY A 142 9.50 -37.03 -10.38
CA GLY A 142 8.23 -36.77 -11.14
C GLY A 142 6.91 -37.41 -10.65
N PRO A 143 5.70 -36.86 -10.94
CA PRO A 143 5.34 -36.26 -12.23
C PRO A 143 4.46 -34.97 -12.22
N SER A 144 4.34 -34.41 -13.43
CA SER A 144 3.58 -33.25 -13.90
C SER A 144 2.08 -33.25 -13.55
N GLY A 145 1.59 -32.10 -13.07
CA GLY A 145 0.16 -31.76 -12.92
C GLY A 145 -0.05 -30.23 -12.96
N PRO A 146 -1.30 -29.74 -13.07
CA PRO A 146 -1.60 -28.31 -13.33
C PRO A 146 -1.20 -27.35 -12.19
N GLY A 147 -0.71 -27.86 -11.06
CA GLY A 147 -0.16 -27.10 -9.94
C GLY A 147 1.33 -26.71 -10.06
N TYR A 148 1.99 -27.07 -11.17
CA TYR A 148 3.44 -26.88 -11.33
C TYR A 148 3.91 -25.41 -11.31
N LYS A 149 3.06 -24.44 -11.70
CA LYS A 149 3.47 -23.03 -11.72
C LYS A 149 3.68 -22.46 -10.31
N GLY A 150 2.84 -22.78 -9.34
CA GLY A 150 2.96 -22.26 -7.96
C GLY A 150 4.16 -22.80 -7.20
N HIS A 151 4.56 -24.05 -7.49
CA HIS A 151 5.76 -24.66 -6.87
C HIS A 151 7.07 -24.09 -7.40
N VAL A 152 7.13 -23.71 -8.68
CA VAL A 152 8.33 -23.10 -9.27
C VAL A 152 8.56 -21.71 -8.68
N THR A 153 7.51 -20.89 -8.51
CA THR A 153 7.63 -19.57 -7.89
C THR A 153 8.02 -19.67 -6.41
N ALA A 154 7.39 -20.57 -5.65
CA ALA A 154 7.76 -20.77 -4.24
C ALA A 154 9.20 -21.28 -4.07
N HIS A 155 9.66 -22.20 -4.93
CA HIS A 155 11.04 -22.68 -4.89
C HIS A 155 12.06 -21.59 -5.24
N ARG A 156 11.77 -20.80 -6.28
CA ARG A 156 12.61 -19.66 -6.68
C ARG A 156 12.65 -18.58 -5.59
N PHE A 157 11.52 -18.28 -4.97
CA PHE A 157 11.44 -17.38 -3.82
C PHE A 157 12.33 -17.88 -2.67
N MET A 158 12.16 -19.15 -2.27
CA MET A 158 12.95 -19.77 -1.19
C MET A 158 14.46 -19.79 -1.49
N GLN A 159 14.87 -19.95 -2.75
CA GLN A 159 16.27 -19.80 -3.15
C GLN A 159 16.75 -18.34 -3.03
N ALA A 160 15.95 -17.38 -3.48
CA ALA A 160 16.32 -15.97 -3.46
C ALA A 160 16.43 -15.38 -2.04
N VAL A 161 15.62 -15.88 -1.09
CA VAL A 161 15.65 -15.46 0.31
C VAL A 161 16.45 -16.42 1.22
N GLN A 162 17.18 -17.37 0.63
CA GLN A 162 17.96 -18.34 1.39
C GLN A 162 18.98 -17.64 2.30
N GLY A 163 18.95 -17.96 3.60
CA GLY A 163 19.82 -17.33 4.60
C GLY A 163 19.35 -15.96 5.12
N ARG A 164 18.17 -15.48 4.69
CA ARG A 164 17.49 -14.32 5.29
C ARG A 164 16.74 -14.70 6.56
N ASP A 165 16.20 -13.69 7.24
CA ASP A 165 15.39 -13.85 8.45
C ASP A 165 14.21 -14.83 8.20
N PRO A 166 14.05 -15.87 9.04
CA PRO A 166 12.90 -16.76 8.99
C PRO A 166 11.54 -16.04 9.11
N GLN A 167 11.49 -14.92 9.85
CA GLN A 167 10.27 -14.11 9.97
C GLN A 167 9.88 -13.47 8.64
N LEU A 168 10.87 -12.92 7.93
CA LEU A 168 10.70 -12.38 6.59
C LEU A 168 10.16 -13.43 5.63
N THR A 169 10.80 -14.59 5.58
CA THR A 169 10.34 -15.70 4.73
C THR A 169 8.89 -16.09 5.07
N HIS A 170 8.56 -16.17 6.36
CA HIS A 170 7.22 -16.51 6.83
C HIS A 170 6.16 -15.47 6.44
N SER A 171 6.48 -14.17 6.45
CA SER A 171 5.51 -13.11 6.16
C SER A 171 5.00 -13.13 4.72
N TYR A 172 5.86 -13.50 3.77
CA TYR A 172 5.53 -13.72 2.36
C TYR A 172 4.76 -15.04 2.16
N MET A 173 5.22 -16.14 2.77
CA MET A 173 4.56 -17.44 2.67
C MET A 173 3.13 -17.43 3.22
N HIS A 174 2.91 -16.80 4.39
CA HIS A 174 1.58 -16.68 4.99
C HIS A 174 0.59 -15.94 4.08
N ARG A 175 1.08 -14.98 3.29
CA ARG A 175 0.28 -14.20 2.34
C ARG A 175 0.20 -14.84 0.95
N GLN A 176 0.86 -15.98 0.75
CA GLN A 176 0.99 -16.66 -0.54
C GLN A 176 1.56 -15.75 -1.65
N TRP A 177 2.35 -14.74 -1.28
CA TRP A 177 2.98 -13.80 -2.21
C TRP A 177 4.45 -14.20 -2.40
N VAL A 178 4.74 -14.87 -3.52
CA VAL A 178 6.04 -15.53 -3.77
C VAL A 178 6.48 -15.42 -5.24
N ASP A 179 6.00 -14.40 -5.94
CA ASP A 179 6.38 -14.12 -7.34
C ASP A 179 7.67 -13.29 -7.45
N ASP A 180 8.05 -12.93 -8.68
CA ASP A 180 9.27 -12.16 -8.95
C ASP A 180 9.22 -10.76 -8.30
N GLU A 181 8.02 -10.21 -8.08
CA GLU A 181 7.84 -8.96 -7.35
C GLU A 181 8.10 -9.17 -5.85
N ALA A 182 7.56 -10.23 -5.25
CA ALA A 182 7.86 -10.60 -3.85
C ALA A 182 9.37 -10.79 -3.64
N ILE A 183 10.07 -11.42 -4.60
CA ILE A 183 11.53 -11.58 -4.55
C ILE A 183 12.22 -10.22 -4.53
N ALA A 184 11.80 -9.28 -5.40
CA ALA A 184 12.39 -7.94 -5.44
C ALA A 184 12.31 -7.25 -4.07
N TRP A 185 11.18 -7.30 -3.39
CA TRP A 185 11.02 -6.73 -2.05
C TRP A 185 11.77 -7.50 -0.96
N ALA A 186 11.70 -8.83 -0.99
CA ALA A 186 12.31 -9.68 0.03
C ALA A 186 13.85 -9.62 0.04
N VAL A 187 14.48 -9.44 -1.14
CA VAL A 187 15.94 -9.25 -1.25
C VAL A 187 16.41 -7.97 -0.57
N HIS A 188 15.57 -6.93 -0.51
CA HIS A 188 15.85 -5.70 0.24
C HIS A 188 15.54 -5.81 1.74
N GLY A 189 15.21 -7.01 2.24
CA GLY A 189 14.95 -7.23 3.67
C GLY A 189 13.65 -6.60 4.17
N ILE A 190 12.72 -6.32 3.26
CA ILE A 190 11.44 -5.70 3.56
C ILE A 190 10.40 -6.80 3.79
N GLU A 191 9.74 -6.75 4.94
CA GLU A 191 8.64 -7.67 5.28
C GLU A 191 7.45 -7.50 4.33
N ALA A 192 6.72 -8.58 4.03
CA ALA A 192 5.64 -8.57 3.03
C ALA A 192 4.57 -7.49 3.28
N SER A 193 4.27 -7.17 4.54
CA SER A 193 3.33 -6.10 4.88
C SER A 193 3.86 -4.70 4.59
N GLU A 194 5.14 -4.44 4.89
CA GLU A 194 5.78 -3.16 4.58
C GLU A 194 5.93 -2.99 3.07
N ALA A 195 6.31 -4.06 2.37
CA ALA A 195 6.43 -4.06 0.92
C ALA A 195 5.12 -3.67 0.21
N LEU A 196 3.99 -4.24 0.65
CA LEU A 196 2.67 -3.85 0.14
C LEU A 196 2.34 -2.39 0.46
N ALA A 197 2.63 -1.93 1.70
CA ALA A 197 2.36 -0.54 2.09
C ALA A 197 3.21 0.46 1.28
N TRP A 198 4.47 0.16 1.05
CA TRP A 198 5.35 0.99 0.21
C TRP A 198 4.92 0.96 -1.27
N LYS A 199 4.48 -0.21 -1.77
CA LYS A 199 3.97 -0.35 -3.14
C LYS A 199 2.73 0.53 -3.38
N GLU A 200 1.80 0.59 -2.43
CA GLU A 200 0.62 1.47 -2.51
C GLU A 200 0.99 2.96 -2.58
N LEU A 201 2.15 3.33 -2.01
CA LEU A 201 2.71 4.68 -2.10
C LEU A 201 3.52 4.91 -3.38
N GLY A 202 3.56 3.95 -4.30
CA GLY A 202 4.38 4.02 -5.51
C GLY A 202 5.88 4.01 -5.23
N ILE A 203 6.31 3.56 -4.05
CA ILE A 203 7.71 3.46 -3.64
C ILE A 203 8.30 2.14 -4.15
N THR A 204 9.52 2.19 -4.64
CA THR A 204 10.26 1.01 -5.13
C THR A 204 10.98 0.30 -3.97
N PRO A 205 11.36 -0.99 -4.12
CA PRO A 205 12.09 -1.72 -3.09
C PRO A 205 13.35 -1.02 -2.58
N VAL A 206 14.12 -0.40 -3.47
CA VAL A 206 15.35 0.35 -3.13
C VAL A 206 15.05 1.62 -2.34
N GLU A 207 14.01 2.36 -2.71
CA GLU A 207 13.57 3.56 -1.99
C GLU A 207 13.04 3.20 -0.59
N ALA A 208 12.31 2.09 -0.48
CA ALA A 208 11.81 1.60 0.81
C ALA A 208 12.93 1.09 1.73
N GLU A 209 13.95 0.43 1.19
CA GLU A 209 15.14 0.04 1.96
C GLU A 209 15.83 1.29 2.55
N ARG A 210 15.95 2.36 1.77
CA ARG A 210 16.50 3.64 2.25
C ARG A 210 15.67 4.23 3.39
N GLN A 211 14.35 4.16 3.31
CA GLN A 211 13.46 4.62 4.39
C GLN A 211 13.60 3.76 5.65
N GLN A 212 13.67 2.43 5.48
CA GLN A 212 13.88 1.50 6.59
C GLN A 212 15.25 1.69 7.26
N ALA A 213 16.29 2.00 6.48
CA ALA A 213 17.62 2.34 7.01
C ALA A 213 17.62 3.64 7.83
N GLN A 214 16.68 4.55 7.57
CA GLN A 214 16.41 5.74 8.41
C GLN A 214 15.50 5.44 9.60
N GLY A 215 15.12 4.17 9.80
CA GLY A 215 14.22 3.73 10.87
C GLY A 215 12.76 4.12 10.65
N MET A 216 12.38 4.47 9.41
CA MET A 216 11.00 4.78 9.04
C MET A 216 10.29 3.54 8.49
N SER A 217 9.15 3.20 9.09
CA SER A 217 8.17 2.31 8.46
C SER A 217 7.30 3.07 7.46
N ALA A 218 6.63 2.35 6.55
CA ALA A 218 5.70 2.94 5.58
C ALA A 218 4.66 3.84 6.26
N MET A 219 4.11 3.37 7.39
CA MET A 219 3.12 4.10 8.17
C MET A 219 3.69 5.36 8.83
N GLN A 220 4.94 5.30 9.32
CA GLN A 220 5.60 6.47 9.91
C GLN A 220 5.92 7.51 8.85
N ALA A 221 6.39 7.09 7.68
CA ALA A 221 6.61 7.98 6.56
C ALA A 221 5.30 8.64 6.14
N VAL A 222 4.25 7.87 5.83
CA VAL A 222 2.90 8.36 5.50
C VAL A 222 2.41 9.41 6.50
N LYS A 223 2.56 9.14 7.79
CA LYS A 223 2.18 10.10 8.85
C LYS A 223 3.00 11.38 8.80
N ALA A 224 4.31 11.28 8.61
CA ALA A 224 5.20 12.44 8.56
C ALA A 224 4.92 13.33 7.34
N TRP A 225 4.74 12.72 6.17
CA TRP A 225 4.38 13.40 4.92
C TRP A 225 3.01 14.09 5.00
N TRP A 226 2.04 13.43 5.61
CA TRP A 226 0.72 14.02 5.87
C TRP A 226 0.79 15.21 6.85
N GLN A 227 1.57 15.10 7.94
CA GLN A 227 1.77 16.21 8.88
C GLN A 227 2.45 17.42 8.23
N ALA A 228 3.25 17.20 7.20
CA ALA A 228 3.85 18.25 6.40
C ALA A 228 2.89 18.86 5.34
N GLY A 229 1.67 18.32 5.20
CA GLY A 229 0.67 18.82 4.26
C GLY A 229 0.89 18.35 2.81
N ILE A 230 1.67 17.29 2.60
CA ILE A 230 1.94 16.74 1.27
C ILE A 230 0.88 15.69 0.89
N PRO A 231 0.25 15.80 -0.30
CA PRO A 231 -0.68 14.79 -0.80
C PRO A 231 -0.01 13.43 -1.02
N PHE A 232 -0.73 12.33 -0.74
CA PHE A 232 -0.19 10.97 -0.81
C PHE A 232 0.28 10.56 -2.21
N ASP A 233 -0.36 11.05 -3.26
CA ASP A 233 0.00 10.82 -4.65
C ASP A 233 1.33 11.47 -5.04
N GLU A 234 1.80 12.45 -4.27
CA GLU A 234 3.10 13.10 -4.48
C GLU A 234 4.23 12.51 -3.63
N VAL A 235 3.89 11.75 -2.58
CA VAL A 235 4.87 11.22 -1.61
C VAL A 235 5.92 10.38 -2.30
N ALA A 236 5.53 9.58 -3.29
CA ALA A 236 6.44 8.76 -4.08
C ALA A 236 7.54 9.59 -4.75
N ASP A 237 7.15 10.74 -5.30
CA ASP A 237 8.01 11.59 -6.11
C ASP A 237 8.94 12.41 -5.22
N TRP A 238 8.44 12.91 -4.10
CA TRP A 238 9.26 13.62 -3.12
C TRP A 238 10.24 12.70 -2.38
N ILE A 239 9.80 11.50 -1.97
CA ILE A 239 10.69 10.48 -1.37
C ILE A 239 11.73 10.03 -2.41
N GLY A 240 11.29 9.76 -3.63
CA GLY A 240 12.18 9.30 -4.69
C GLY A 240 13.20 10.36 -5.14
N ALA A 241 12.88 11.66 -4.99
CA ALA A 241 13.80 12.77 -5.16
C ALA A 241 14.74 12.99 -3.94
N GLY A 242 14.58 12.20 -2.87
CA GLY A 242 15.41 12.25 -1.67
C GLY A 242 15.07 13.37 -0.69
N LEU A 243 13.89 13.99 -0.80
CA LEU A 243 13.46 15.06 0.11
C LEU A 243 12.82 14.48 1.37
N THR A 244 12.98 15.19 2.48
CA THR A 244 12.21 14.96 3.71
C THR A 244 10.82 15.62 3.62
N PRO A 245 9.86 15.22 4.47
CA PRO A 245 8.55 15.87 4.54
C PRO A 245 8.60 17.40 4.68
N SER A 246 9.50 17.91 5.54
CA SER A 246 9.66 19.35 5.76
C SER A 246 10.24 20.08 4.55
N GLU A 247 11.22 19.49 3.87
CA GLU A 247 11.83 20.09 2.68
C GLU A 247 10.84 20.11 1.52
N ALA A 248 10.08 19.03 1.33
CA ALA A 248 9.04 18.98 0.31
C ALA A 248 7.93 20.01 0.58
N ALA A 249 7.50 20.20 1.83
CA ALA A 249 6.54 21.24 2.19
C ALA A 249 7.07 22.65 1.89
N GLN A 250 8.36 22.89 2.18
CA GLN A 250 9.00 24.18 1.88
C GLN A 250 9.13 24.42 0.36
N GLN A 251 9.53 23.40 -0.40
CA GLN A 251 9.61 23.47 -1.86
C GLN A 251 8.23 23.71 -2.49
N ARG A 252 7.19 23.04 -1.98
CA ARG A 252 5.80 23.23 -2.41
C ARG A 252 5.30 24.64 -2.09
N ALA A 253 5.61 25.17 -0.90
CA ALA A 253 5.31 26.57 -0.55
C ALA A 253 6.02 27.58 -1.46
N ASN A 254 7.19 27.23 -1.99
CA ASN A 254 7.94 28.02 -2.97
C ASN A 254 7.49 27.77 -4.43
N GLY A 255 6.42 27.00 -4.65
CA GLY A 255 5.84 26.76 -5.98
C GLY A 255 6.46 25.61 -6.78
N VAL A 256 7.32 24.78 -6.17
CA VAL A 256 7.84 23.57 -6.81
C VAL A 256 6.78 22.48 -6.76
N THR A 257 6.43 21.93 -7.93
CA THR A 257 5.41 20.88 -8.08
C THR A 257 6.01 19.48 -7.95
N ALA A 258 5.16 18.51 -7.62
CA ALA A 258 5.54 17.09 -7.58
C ALA A 258 6.07 16.58 -8.93
N GLU A 259 5.62 17.13 -10.06
CA GLU A 259 6.17 16.82 -11.39
C GLU A 259 7.67 17.10 -11.49
N ARG A 260 8.14 18.17 -10.86
CA ARG A 260 9.57 18.51 -10.83
C ARG A 260 10.34 17.57 -9.90
N ALA A 261 9.71 17.07 -8.83
CA ALA A 261 10.26 16.02 -7.99
C ALA A 261 10.32 14.68 -8.75
N ALA A 262 9.32 14.36 -9.56
CA ALA A 262 9.28 13.16 -10.41
C ALA A 262 10.44 13.16 -11.43
N VAL A 263 10.78 14.33 -12.00
CA VAL A 263 11.95 14.48 -12.88
C VAL A 263 13.27 14.24 -12.13
N LEU A 264 13.40 14.74 -10.90
CA LEU A 264 14.59 14.47 -10.07
C LEU A 264 14.69 12.99 -9.69
N ARG A 265 13.56 12.37 -9.35
CA ARG A 265 13.44 10.94 -9.08
C ARG A 265 13.84 10.09 -10.28
N SER A 266 13.44 10.46 -11.51
CA SER A 266 13.86 9.72 -12.71
C SER A 266 15.37 9.81 -12.93
N LEU A 267 15.98 10.97 -12.71
CA LEU A 267 17.44 11.14 -12.82
C LEU A 267 18.22 10.31 -11.78
N GLN A 268 17.63 10.06 -10.61
CA GLN A 268 18.20 9.20 -9.57
C GLN A 268 17.96 7.70 -9.79
N LYS A 269 16.99 7.31 -10.63
CA LYS A 269 16.79 5.90 -11.02
C LYS A 269 17.82 5.41 -12.05
N ASP A 270 18.45 6.32 -12.77
CA ASP A 270 19.46 6.04 -13.80
C ASP A 270 20.92 6.01 -13.28
N GLN A 271 21.13 6.16 -11.96
CA GLN A 271 22.43 6.06 -11.27
C GLN A 271 22.55 4.78 -10.45
#